data_AF-R6ZIT2-F1
#
_entry.id   AF-R6ZIT2-F1
#
_cell.length_a   1.000
_cell.length_b   1.000
_cell.length_c   1.000
_cell.angle_alpha   90.00
_cell.angle_beta   90.00
_cell.angle_gamma   90.00
#
_symmetry.space_group_name_H-M   'P 1'
#
loop_
_entity.id
_entity.type
_entity.pdbx_description
1 polymer ?
#
loop_
_entity_poly.entity_id
_entity_poly.type
_entity_poly.pdbx_seq_one_letter_code
_entity_poly.pdbx_strand_id
1 'polypeptide(L)' 'MKKLILGIAVMTLGSLGAIALLFGTFVAEPAVYNGVSGWLGCFLDRGLLGPFTVFVAVALLGLAFALWGVFEKKD' A
#
# COMPACT_ATOMS: atom_id res chain seq x y z
N MET A 1 -2.52 13.84 -19.44
CA MET A 1 -1.12 13.31 -19.42
C MET A 1 -0.41 13.57 -18.09
N LYS A 2 -0.31 14.81 -17.60
CA LYS A 2 0.36 15.10 -16.30
C LYS A 2 -0.30 14.36 -15.10
N LYS A 3 -1.64 14.33 -15.04
CA LYS A 3 -2.40 13.62 -13.99
C LYS A 3 -2.21 12.11 -14.01
N LEU A 4 -2.09 11.52 -15.21
CA LEU A 4 -1.83 10.10 -15.38
C LEU A 4 -0.45 9.72 -14.82
N ILE A 5 0.59 10.47 -15.18
CA ILE A 5 1.96 10.22 -14.70
C ILE A 5 2.03 10.38 -13.17
N LEU A 6 1.40 11.43 -12.63
CA LEU A 6 1.31 11.63 -11.17
C LEU A 6 0.60 10.45 -10.49
N GLY A 7 -0.55 10.02 -11.03
CA GLY A 7 -1.31 8.90 -10.50
C GLY A 7 -0.51 7.61 -10.47
N ILE A 8 0.18 7.27 -11.56
CA ILE A 8 1.05 6.09 -11.64
C ILE A 8 2.19 6.18 -10.61
N ALA A 9 2.83 7.35 -10.48
CA ALA A 9 3.91 7.54 -9.51
C ALA A 9 3.43 7.36 -8.06
N VAL A 10 2.29 7.97 -7.69
CA VAL A 10 1.70 7.86 -6.36
C VAL A 10 1.24 6.42 -6.09
N MET A 11 0.62 5.76 -7.08
CA MET A 11 0.18 4.37 -6.98
C MET A 11 1.37 3.44 -6.73
N THR A 12 2.46 3.65 -7.46
CA THR A 12 3.70 2.87 -7.34
C THR A 12 4.32 3.06 -5.97
N LEU A 13 4.39 4.30 -5.48
CA LEU A 13 4.93 4.59 -4.15
C LEU A 13 4.13 3.91 -3.03
N GLY A 14 2.80 4.02 -3.07
CA GLY A 14 1.92 3.33 -2.12
C GLY A 14 2.09 1.81 -2.18
N SER A 15 2.13 1.25 -3.39
CA SER A 15 2.28 -0.19 -3.59
C SER A 15 3.64 -0.71 -3.08
N LEU A 16 4.73 0.00 -3.37
CA LEU A 16 6.07 -0.37 -2.89
C LEU A 16 6.15 -0.33 -1.37
N GLY A 17 5.56 0.67 -0.72
CA GLY A 17 5.50 0.73 0.74
C GLY A 17 4.71 -0.43 1.35
N ALA A 18 3.54 -0.74 0.78
CA ALA A 18 2.73 -1.88 1.22
C ALA A 18 3.47 -3.22 1.04
N ILE A 19 4.12 -3.42 -0.11
CA ILE A 19 4.95 -4.60 -0.40
C ILE A 19 6.13 -4.69 0.56
N ALA A 20 6.83 -3.59 0.83
CA ALA A 20 7.96 -3.57 1.75
C ALA A 20 7.57 -4.01 3.17
N LEU A 21 6.40 -3.56 3.66
CA LEU A 21 5.88 -3.99 4.96
C LEU A 21 5.49 -5.47 4.99
N LEU A 22 4.81 -5.95 3.95
CA LEU A 22 4.49 -7.39 3.82
C LEU A 22 5.77 -8.23 3.76
N PHE A 23 6.74 -7.82 2.95
CA PHE A 23 8.04 -8.48 2.83
C PHE A 23 8.77 -8.52 4.17
N GLY A 24 8.73 -7.43 4.94
CA GLY A 24 9.28 -7.38 6.29
C GLY A 24 8.75 -8.49 7.19
N THR A 25 7.50 -8.92 7.02
CA THR A 25 6.93 -10.02 7.82
C THR A 25 7.31 -11.42 7.38
N PHE A 26 7.85 -11.58 6.16
CA PHE A 26 8.42 -12.85 5.71
C PHE A 26 9.83 -13.07 6.27
N VAL A 27 10.57 -12.00 6.54
CA VAL A 27 11.95 -12.06 7.06
C VAL A 27 11.99 -11.95 8.59
N ALA A 28 10.97 -11.35 9.19
CA ALA A 28 10.85 -11.23 10.63
C ALA A 28 10.55 -12.58 11.30
N GLU A 29 10.90 -12.69 12.58
CA GLU A 29 10.51 -13.84 13.41
C GLU A 29 8.97 -13.98 13.43
N PRO A 30 8.44 -15.21 13.26
CA PRO A 30 7.01 -15.47 13.30
C PRO A 30 6.42 -15.01 14.63
N ALA A 31 5.34 -14.24 14.57
CA ALA A 31 4.63 -13.79 15.76
C ALA A 31 3.18 -14.29 15.75
N VAL A 32 2.67 -14.58 16.95
CA VAL A 32 1.27 -14.88 17.19
C VAL A 32 0.72 -13.80 18.11
N TYR A 33 -0.24 -13.03 17.62
CA TYR A 33 -0.88 -11.96 18.39
C TYR A 33 -2.33 -12.34 18.68
N ASN A 34 -2.69 -12.52 19.95
CA ASN A 34 -4.05 -12.92 20.37
C ASN A 34 -4.63 -14.12 19.58
N GLY A 35 -3.80 -15.14 19.32
CA GLY A 35 -4.18 -16.33 18.55
C GLY A 35 -4.18 -16.15 17.03
N VAL A 36 -3.88 -14.96 16.52
CA VAL A 36 -3.70 -14.68 15.08
C VAL A 36 -2.24 -14.91 14.70
N SER A 37 -1.99 -15.82 13.77
CA SER A 37 -0.66 -16.16 13.27
C SER A 37 -0.42 -15.66 11.84
N GLY A 38 0.77 -15.91 11.31
CA GLY A 38 1.16 -15.51 9.95
C GLY A 38 1.45 -14.02 9.83
N TRP A 39 1.40 -13.49 8.61
CA TRP A 39 1.73 -12.09 8.35
C TRP A 39 0.85 -11.13 9.16
N LEU A 40 -0.46 -11.40 9.29
CA LEU A 40 -1.37 -10.55 10.05
C LEU A 40 -1.03 -10.51 11.54
N GLY A 41 -0.65 -11.65 12.12
CA GLY A 41 -0.14 -11.73 13.50
C GLY A 41 1.11 -10.86 13.69
N CYS A 42 2.06 -10.93 12.75
CA CYS A 42 3.25 -10.08 12.74
C CYS A 42 2.93 -8.58 12.64
N PHE A 43 1.90 -8.19 11.88
CA PHE A 43 1.49 -6.79 11.77
C PHE A 43 0.85 -6.28 13.05
N LEU A 44 0.03 -7.10 13.69
CA LEU A 44 -0.64 -6.75 14.95
C LEU A 44 0.37 -6.64 16.10
N ASP A 45 1.27 -7.61 16.20
CA ASP A 45 2.34 -7.64 17.21
C ASP A 45 3.26 -6.42 17.12
N ARG A 46 3.62 -6.02 15.90
CA ARG A 46 4.57 -4.92 15.65
C ARG A 46 3.91 -3.56 15.39
N GLY A 47 2.59 -3.46 15.49
CA GLY A 47 1.85 -2.21 15.25
C GLY A 47 1.91 -1.69 13.81
N LEU A 48 2.13 -2.56 12.82
CA LEU A 48 2.35 -2.18 11.41
C LEU A 48 1.06 -1.99 10.61
N LEU A 49 -0.10 -2.34 11.16
CA LEU A 49 -1.39 -2.16 10.48
C LEU A 49 -1.64 -0.69 10.09
N GLY A 50 -1.36 0.25 10.99
CA GLY A 50 -1.51 1.68 10.71
C GLY A 50 -0.70 2.11 9.47
N PRO A 51 0.64 1.98 9.48
CA PRO A 51 1.47 2.27 8.33
C PRO A 51 1.03 1.58 7.03
N PHE A 52 0.63 0.30 7.11
CA PHE A 52 0.15 -0.45 5.95
C PHE A 52 -1.12 0.12 5.34
N THR A 53 -2.11 0.45 6.18
CA THR A 53 -3.36 1.07 5.70
C THR A 53 -3.09 2.40 5.01
N VAL A 54 -2.13 3.19 5.49
CA VAL A 54 -1.71 4.45 4.85
C VAL A 54 -1.13 4.17 3.46
N PHE A 55 -0.21 3.22 3.32
CA PHE A 55 0.37 2.88 2.01
C PHE A 55 -0.65 2.34 1.02
N VAL A 56 -1.60 1.50 1.48
CA VAL A 56 -2.71 1.03 0.65
C VAL A 56 -3.61 2.19 0.22
N ALA A 57 -3.95 3.10 1.12
CA ALA A 57 -4.74 4.28 0.80
C ALA A 57 -4.04 5.18 -0.24
N VAL A 58 -2.72 5.39 -0.11
CA VAL A 58 -1.91 6.12 -1.09
C VAL A 58 -1.94 5.41 -2.45
N ALA A 59 -1.83 4.08 -2.48
CA ALA A 59 -1.90 3.31 -3.71
C ALA A 59 -3.25 3.51 -4.44
N LEU A 60 -4.36 3.44 -3.69
CA LEU A 60 -5.71 3.64 -4.21
C LEU A 60 -5.95 5.09 -4.70
N LEU A 61 -5.43 6.09 -3.98
CA LEU A 61 -5.50 7.48 -4.42
C LEU A 61 -4.71 7.69 -5.72
N GLY A 62 -3.52 7.11 -5.82
CA GLY A 62 -2.74 7.12 -7.06
C GLY A 62 -3.48 6.50 -8.24
N LEU A 63 -4.14 5.36 -8.01
CA LEU A 63 -4.99 4.72 -9.02
C LEU A 63 -6.15 5.63 -9.44
N ALA A 64 -6.83 6.27 -8.50
CA ALA A 64 -7.91 7.21 -8.80
C ALA A 64 -7.43 8.40 -9.66
N PHE A 65 -6.27 8.98 -9.35
CA PHE A 65 -5.65 10.03 -10.16
C PHE A 65 -5.24 9.56 -11.55
N ALA A 66 -4.72 8.33 -11.65
CA ALA A 66 -4.34 7.74 -12.93
C ALA A 66 -5.58 7.58 -13.82
N LEU A 67 -6.64 6.97 -13.29
CA LEU A 67 -7.91 6.78 -14.01
C LEU A 67 -8.52 8.12 -14.42
N TRP A 68 -8.56 9.12 -13.53
CA TRP A 68 -9.01 10.46 -13.89
C TRP A 68 -8.16 11.03 -15.04
N GLY A 69 -6.84 10.92 -14.96
CA GLY A 69 -5.95 11.40 -16.03
C GLY A 69 -6.13 10.70 -17.39
N VAL A 70 -6.71 9.50 -17.43
CA VAL A 70 -7.07 8.77 -18.66
C VAL A 70 -8.44 9.24 -19.18
N PHE A 71 -9.44 9.37 -18.31
CA PHE A 71 -10.81 9.73 -18.67
C PHE A 71 -11.06 11.23 -18.83
N GLU A 72 -10.10 12.07 -18.43
CA GLU A 72 -10.14 13.50 -18.68
C GLU A 72 -10.13 13.76 -20.19
N LYS A 73 -11.28 14.20 -20.72
CA LYS A 73 -11.39 14.66 -22.11
C LYS A 73 -10.42 15.81 -22.30
N LYS A 74 -9.57 15.69 -23.31
CA LYS A 74 -8.79 16.82 -23.83
C LYS A 74 -9.74 17.65 -24.68
N ASP A 75 -10.50 18.52 -24.05
CA ASP A 75 -11.07 19.67 -24.73
C ASP A 75 -9.93 20.63 -25.13
#